data_AF-A0A917PNW2-F1
#
_entry.id   AF-A0A917PNW2-F1
#
_cell.length_a   1.000
_cell.length_b   1.000
_cell.length_c   1.000
_cell.angle_alpha   90.00
_cell.angle_beta   90.00
_cell.angle_gamma   90.00
#
_symmetry.space_group_name_H-M   'P 1'
#
loop_
_entity.id
_entity.type
_entity.pdbx_description
1 polymer ?
#
loop_
_entity_poly.entity_id
_entity_poly.type
_entity_poly.pdbx_seq_one_letter_code
_entity_poly.pdbx_strand_id
1 'polypeptide(L)'
;MIAPLLKHDTYDIDPESGLMKIKSRIEMETVTDVLCDVCRQSTKVKEGALQFASLLAHWGYGAKHDGERYEFHLCESCFFQAIAYLKQERRTACLFDEDQERVDDRFGLVATDDFFGDSVRK
;
A
#
# COMPACT_ATOMS: atom_id res chain seq x y z
N MET A 1 -11.26 4.50 10.64
CA MET A 1 -11.06 5.55 11.67
C MET A 1 -11.34 4.91 13.02
N ILE A 2 -10.31 4.49 13.75
CA ILE A 2 -10.45 3.89 15.07
C ILE A 2 -9.53 4.70 16.00
N ALA A 3 -10.12 5.36 17.00
CA ALA A 3 -9.40 6.15 17.99
C ALA A 3 -8.86 5.24 19.10
N PRO A 4 -7.62 5.39 19.59
CA PRO A 4 -7.14 4.59 20.71
C PRO A 4 -7.49 5.24 22.06
N LEU A 5 -7.94 4.39 22.98
CA LEU A 5 -8.29 4.68 24.36
C LEU A 5 -7.03 4.96 25.22
N LEU A 6 -7.02 6.10 25.91
CA LEU A 6 -6.01 6.55 26.87
C LEU A 6 -5.92 5.60 28.08
N LYS A 7 -4.71 5.16 28.47
CA LYS A 7 -4.45 4.48 29.74
C LYS A 7 -3.32 5.16 30.53
N HIS A 8 -3.76 5.69 31.68
CA HIS A 8 -3.10 6.04 32.95
C HIS A 8 -1.60 6.41 33.01
N ASP A 9 -1.35 7.65 33.44
CA ASP A 9 -0.05 8.25 33.74
C ASP A 9 0.58 7.72 35.05
N THR A 10 1.88 7.43 35.02
CA THR A 10 2.76 7.26 36.21
C THR A 10 3.86 8.33 36.19
N TYR A 11 4.20 8.87 37.37
CA TYR A 11 5.04 10.07 37.52
C TYR A 11 6.42 9.74 38.14
N ASP A 12 7.51 10.12 37.46
CA ASP A 12 8.88 10.07 37.98
C ASP A 12 9.44 11.49 38.19
N ILE A 13 10.05 11.76 39.35
CA ILE A 13 10.56 13.08 39.76
C ILE A 13 12.10 13.11 39.63
N ASP A 14 12.61 13.94 38.71
CA ASP A 14 14.05 14.23 38.56
C ASP A 14 14.50 15.32 39.57
N PRO A 15 15.43 15.03 40.50
CA PRO A 15 15.68 15.88 41.67
C PRO A 15 16.56 17.14 41.45
N GLU A 16 17.06 17.42 40.23
CA GLU A 16 18.18 18.36 40.03
C GLU A 16 17.87 19.73 39.40
N SER A 17 16.62 20.09 39.06
CA SER A 17 16.39 21.27 38.19
C SER A 17 15.32 22.30 38.55
N GLY A 18 14.61 22.22 39.69
CA GLY A 18 13.75 23.31 40.21
C GLY A 18 12.59 23.79 39.29
N LEU A 19 12.47 23.25 38.08
CA LEU A 19 11.40 23.48 37.12
C LEU A 19 10.54 22.21 37.06
N MET A 20 9.25 22.34 37.34
CA MET A 20 8.28 21.29 37.11
C MET A 20 8.17 21.05 35.60
N LYS A 21 8.75 19.95 35.10
CA LYS A 21 8.61 19.51 33.72
C LYS A 21 7.59 18.38 33.67
N ILE A 22 6.48 18.60 32.98
CA ILE A 22 5.50 17.56 32.71
C ILE A 22 5.93 16.89 31.40
N LYS A 23 6.34 15.63 31.46
CA LYS A 23 6.60 14.78 30.28
C LYS A 23 5.50 13.73 30.21
N SER A 24 4.69 13.74 29.14
CA SER A 24 3.71 12.68 28.87
C SER A 24 4.34 11.59 28.00
N ARG A 25 4.07 10.32 28.32
CA ARG A 25 4.45 9.19 27.46
C ARG A 25 3.24 8.82 26.59
N ILE A 26 3.40 8.90 25.27
CA ILE A 26 2.36 8.51 24.32
C ILE A 26 2.76 7.14 23.74
N GLU A 27 1.92 6.12 23.93
CA GLU A 27 2.04 4.87 23.19
C GLU A 27 1.34 5.04 21.83
N MET A 28 2.06 4.73 20.75
CA MET A 28 1.51 4.78 19.39
C MET A 28 1.58 3.40 18.75
N GLU A 29 0.49 3.01 18.09
CA GLU A 29 0.47 1.84 17.23
C GLU A 29 1.08 2.20 15.88
N THR A 30 2.08 1.44 15.44
CA THR A 30 2.74 1.65 14.16
C THR A 30 2.65 0.38 13.33
N VAL A 31 2.44 0.53 12.02
CA VAL A 31 2.49 -0.61 11.10
C VAL A 31 3.94 -1.06 11.00
N THR A 32 4.24 -2.21 11.59
CA THR A 32 5.59 -2.78 11.60
C THR A 32 5.85 -3.66 10.38
N ASP A 33 4.81 -4.19 9.76
CA ASP A 33 4.91 -5.02 8.56
C ASP A 33 3.58 -5.03 7.80
N VAL A 34 3.66 -5.28 6.50
CA VAL A 34 2.52 -5.57 5.62
C VAL A 34 2.81 -6.90 4.94
N LEU A 35 1.91 -7.86 5.10
CA LEU A 35 2.05 -9.18 4.46
C LEU A 35 1.35 -9.17 3.12
N CYS A 36 1.95 -9.82 2.12
CA CYS A 36 1.32 -10.03 0.82
C CYS A 36 0.05 -10.87 0.97
N ASP A 37 -1.08 -10.40 0.45
CA ASP A 37 -2.36 -11.09 0.55
C ASP A 37 -2.42 -12.39 -0.25
N VAL A 38 -1.49 -12.59 -1.20
CA VAL A 38 -1.39 -13.81 -2.02
C VAL A 38 -0.48 -14.85 -1.36
N CYS A 39 0.81 -14.53 -1.19
CA CYS A 39 1.81 -15.50 -0.73
C CYS A 39 2.09 -15.44 0.78
N ARG A 40 1.48 -14.48 1.51
CA ARG A 40 1.63 -14.27 2.95
C ARG A 40 3.04 -13.90 3.42
N GLN A 41 3.95 -13.59 2.50
CA GLN A 41 5.31 -13.13 2.82
C GLN A 41 5.34 -11.64 3.18
N SER A 42 6.29 -11.25 4.02
CA SER A 42 6.54 -9.85 4.37
C SER A 42 6.91 -9.02 3.15
N THR A 43 6.42 -7.78 3.10
CA THR A 43 6.76 -6.78 2.09
C THR A 43 7.86 -5.83 2.56
N LYS A 44 8.40 -6.07 3.76
CA LYS A 44 9.52 -5.32 4.31
C LYS A 44 10.84 -5.74 3.64
N VAL A 45 11.55 -4.76 3.06
CA VAL A 45 12.88 -4.96 2.48
C VAL A 45 13.97 -4.92 3.57
N LYS A 46 15.21 -5.30 3.22
CA LYS A 46 16.33 -5.42 4.18
C LYS A 46 16.64 -4.10 4.90
N GLU A 47 16.42 -2.99 4.23
CA GLU A 47 16.60 -1.62 4.71
C GLU A 47 15.47 -1.19 5.65
N GLY A 48 14.47 -2.05 5.89
CA GLY A 48 13.38 -1.83 6.83
C GLY A 48 12.17 -1.09 6.26
N ALA A 49 12.26 -0.59 5.03
CA ALA A 49 11.13 0.03 4.33
C ALA A 49 10.09 -1.00 3.90
N LEU A 50 8.82 -0.60 3.84
CA LEU A 50 7.74 -1.42 3.29
C LEU A 50 7.62 -1.11 1.80
N GLN A 51 7.70 -2.14 0.95
CA GLN A 51 7.55 -2.02 -0.50
C GLN A 51 6.50 -3.01 -1.00
N PHE A 52 5.34 -2.47 -1.38
CA PHE A 52 4.21 -3.26 -1.85
C PHE A 52 3.39 -2.47 -2.88
N ALA A 53 2.63 -3.18 -3.70
CA ALA A 53 1.61 -2.61 -4.55
C ALA A 53 0.24 -2.73 -3.87
N SER A 54 -0.65 -1.76 -4.10
CA SER A 54 -2.04 -1.81 -3.64
C SER A 54 -2.98 -2.02 -4.83
N LEU A 55 -3.84 -3.04 -4.75
CA LEU A 55 -4.95 -3.25 -5.66
C LEU A 55 -6.25 -2.87 -4.94
N LEU A 56 -6.90 -1.82 -5.43
CA LEU A 56 -8.08 -1.22 -4.82
C LEU A 56 -9.25 -1.26 -5.80
N ALA A 57 -10.44 -1.57 -5.31
CA ALA A 57 -11.68 -1.39 -6.05
C ALA A 57 -12.75 -0.76 -5.15
N HIS A 58 -13.56 0.12 -5.75
CA HIS A 58 -14.72 0.71 -5.10
C HIS A 58 -15.85 0.82 -6.12
N TRP A 59 -16.90 0.04 -5.92
CA TRP A 59 -18.03 -0.03 -6.83
C TRP A 59 -19.18 0.82 -6.31
N GLY A 60 -19.72 1.67 -7.18
CA GLY A 60 -20.84 2.55 -6.87
C GLY A 60 -22.15 2.07 -7.48
N TYR A 61 -23.18 2.88 -7.22
CA TYR A 61 -24.57 2.55 -7.53
C TYR A 61 -24.77 2.00 -8.94
N GLY A 62 -25.40 0.83 -9.06
CA GLY A 62 -25.72 0.16 -10.33
C GLY A 62 -24.68 -0.82 -10.86
N ALA A 63 -23.53 -0.99 -10.19
CA ALA A 63 -22.60 -2.07 -10.49
C ALA A 63 -23.14 -3.44 -10.04
N LYS A 64 -22.64 -4.55 -10.61
CA LYS A 64 -22.98 -5.90 -10.13
C LYS A 64 -22.58 -6.12 -8.67
N HIS A 65 -21.45 -5.51 -8.29
CA HIS A 65 -20.83 -5.57 -6.96
C HIS A 65 -21.06 -4.26 -6.20
N ASP A 66 -22.27 -3.70 -6.31
CA ASP A 66 -22.60 -2.38 -5.77
C ASP A 66 -22.31 -2.25 -4.27
N GLY A 67 -21.64 -1.16 -3.89
CA GLY A 67 -21.22 -0.90 -2.50
C GLY A 67 -20.04 -1.74 -2.01
N GLU A 68 -19.53 -2.68 -2.81
CA GLU A 68 -18.36 -3.48 -2.44
C GLU A 68 -17.06 -2.68 -2.61
N ARG A 69 -16.17 -2.85 -1.63
CA ARG A 69 -14.83 -2.28 -1.60
C ARG A 69 -13.81 -3.38 -1.38
N TYR A 70 -12.75 -3.36 -2.17
CA TYR A 70 -11.65 -4.29 -2.09
C TYR A 70 -10.33 -3.54 -1.89
N GLU A 71 -9.44 -4.13 -1.10
CA GLU A 71 -8.10 -3.64 -0.86
C GLU A 71 -7.18 -4.84 -0.64
N PHE A 72 -6.14 -4.94 -1.47
CA PHE A 72 -5.12 -5.96 -1.38
C PHE A 72 -3.74 -5.32 -1.44
N HIS A 73 -2.81 -5.87 -0.66
CA HIS A 73 -1.40 -5.55 -0.64
C HIS A 73 -0.60 -6.70 -1.24
N LEU A 74 0.18 -6.42 -2.27
CA LEU A 74 0.94 -7.41 -3.03
C LEU A 74 2.43 -7.13 -2.89
N CYS A 75 3.22 -8.17 -2.60
CA CYS A 75 4.65 -8.09 -2.81
C CYS A 75 4.98 -7.97 -4.31
N GLU A 76 6.20 -7.52 -4.62
CA GLU A 76 6.66 -7.27 -5.99
C GLU A 76 6.41 -8.45 -6.94
N SER A 77 6.74 -9.68 -6.52
CA SER A 77 6.58 -10.87 -7.35
C SER A 77 5.10 -11.17 -7.66
N CYS A 78 4.22 -11.10 -6.66
CA CYS A 78 2.79 -11.30 -6.84
C CYS A 78 2.16 -10.18 -7.68
N PHE A 79 2.64 -8.95 -7.55
CA PHE A 79 2.23 -7.84 -8.40
C PHE A 79 2.56 -8.12 -9.88
N PHE A 80 3.80 -8.50 -10.20
CA PHE A 80 4.16 -8.79 -11.60
C PHE A 80 3.46 -10.04 -12.16
N GLN A 81 3.12 -11.02 -11.33
CA GLN A 81 2.24 -12.13 -11.73
C GLN A 81 0.84 -11.63 -12.10
N ALA A 82 0.25 -10.74 -11.30
CA ALA A 82 -1.05 -10.14 -11.61
C ALA A 82 -1.00 -9.34 -12.92
N ILE A 83 0.05 -8.55 -13.15
CA ILE A 83 0.26 -7.84 -14.41
C ILE A 83 0.36 -8.83 -15.57
N ALA A 84 1.16 -9.89 -15.45
CA ALA A 84 1.28 -10.91 -16.50
C ALA A 84 -0.07 -11.55 -16.85
N TYR A 85 -0.91 -11.81 -15.85
CA TYR A 85 -2.27 -12.30 -16.05
C TYR A 85 -3.13 -11.29 -16.82
N LEU A 86 -3.15 -10.01 -16.41
CA LEU A 86 -3.91 -8.97 -17.11
C LEU A 86 -3.48 -8.77 -18.56
N LYS A 87 -2.16 -8.85 -18.83
CA LYS A 87 -1.61 -8.83 -20.20
C LYS A 87 -2.16 -9.99 -21.03
N GLN A 88 -2.19 -11.19 -20.45
CA GLN A 88 -2.72 -12.37 -21.12
C GLN A 88 -4.22 -12.24 -21.42
N GLU A 89 -5.01 -11.73 -20.47
CA GLU A 89 -6.44 -11.47 -20.68
C GLU A 89 -6.67 -10.45 -21.81
N ARG A 90 -5.88 -9.36 -21.86
CA ARG A 90 -5.96 -8.38 -22.95
C ARG A 90 -5.65 -9.00 -24.31
N ARG A 91 -4.57 -9.80 -24.40
CA ARG A 91 -4.21 -10.52 -25.64
C ARG A 91 -5.33 -11.44 -26.10
N THR A 92 -5.97 -12.13 -25.15
CA THR A 92 -7.06 -13.07 -25.43
C THR A 92 -8.32 -12.34 -25.90
N ALA A 93 -8.64 -11.20 -25.29
CA ALA A 93 -9.79 -10.38 -25.68
C ALA A 93 -9.62 -9.73 -27.06
N CYS A 94 -8.40 -9.35 -27.42
CA CYS A 94 -8.07 -8.64 -28.67
C CYS A 94 -7.47 -9.56 -29.75
N LEU A 95 -7.76 -10.88 -29.73
CA LEU A 95 -7.17 -11.84 -30.67
C LEU A 95 -7.45 -11.53 -32.15
N PHE A 96 -8.53 -10.81 -32.45
CA PHE A 96 -8.96 -10.47 -33.80
C PHE A 96 -8.75 -8.99 -34.17
N ASP A 97 -8.16 -8.19 -33.28
CA ASP A 97 -7.85 -6.79 -33.56
C ASP A 97 -6.53 -6.69 -34.32
N GLU A 98 -6.52 -6.05 -35.50
CA GLU A 98 -5.33 -5.91 -36.35
C GLU A 98 -4.32 -4.89 -35.78
N ASP A 99 -4.75 -4.03 -34.85
CA ASP A 99 -3.93 -3.06 -34.12
C ASP A 99 -3.24 -3.66 -32.89
N GLN A 100 -2.63 -4.85 -33.04
CA GLN A 100 -1.74 -5.44 -32.02
C GLN A 100 -0.45 -4.62 -31.88
N GLU A 101 -0.55 -3.35 -31.47
CA GLU A 101 0.61 -2.52 -31.19
C GLU A 101 1.31 -3.02 -29.93
N ARG A 102 2.32 -3.85 -30.17
CA ARG A 102 3.66 -4.06 -29.57
C ARG A 102 4.10 -3.33 -28.29
N VAL A 103 3.22 -2.81 -27.44
CA VAL A 103 3.61 -2.14 -26.19
C VAL A 103 2.95 -2.85 -25.02
N ASP A 104 3.25 -4.14 -24.89
CA ASP A 104 2.91 -4.92 -23.71
C ASP A 104 3.90 -4.65 -22.56
N ASP A 105 5.16 -4.34 -22.88
CA ASP A 105 6.22 -4.19 -21.89
C ASP A 105 5.97 -3.05 -20.89
N ARG A 106 5.23 -2.02 -21.29
CA ARG A 106 4.87 -0.87 -20.44
C ARG A 106 3.41 -0.88 -19.99
N PHE A 107 2.71 -2.02 -20.10
CA PHE A 107 1.31 -2.12 -19.67
C PHE A 107 1.15 -1.71 -18.20
N GLY A 108 0.40 -0.63 -17.97
CA GLY A 108 0.18 -0.06 -16.63
C GLY A 108 1.36 0.71 -16.03
N LEU A 109 2.49 0.85 -16.74
CA LEU A 109 3.68 1.57 -16.26
C LEU A 109 3.55 3.08 -16.53
N VAL A 110 3.47 3.88 -15.48
CA VAL A 110 3.25 5.33 -15.58
C VAL A 110 4.56 6.13 -15.71
N ALA A 111 5.62 5.72 -15.04
CA ALA A 111 6.92 6.38 -15.07
C ALA A 111 8.07 5.38 -14.88
N THR A 112 9.27 5.74 -15.37
CA THR A 112 10.54 5.09 -15.05
C THR A 112 11.46 6.12 -14.39
N ASP A 113 12.44 5.64 -13.62
CA ASP A 113 13.47 6.50 -13.00
C ASP A 113 12.90 7.59 -12.05
N ASP A 114 11.65 7.40 -11.58
CA ASP A 114 10.98 8.30 -10.64
C ASP A 114 11.34 7.95 -9.19
N PHE A 115 12.61 8.13 -8.83
CA PHE A 115 13.12 7.79 -7.50
C PHE A 115 12.59 8.69 -6.38
N PHE A 116 12.11 9.90 -6.72
CA PHE A 116 11.69 10.91 -5.75
C PHE A 116 10.17 11.05 -5.64
N GLY A 117 9.40 10.61 -6.65
CA GLY A 117 7.94 10.61 -6.60
C GLY A 117 7.32 12.01 -6.64
N ASP A 118 8.09 13.03 -7.07
CA ASP A 118 7.68 14.45 -7.10
C ASP A 118 6.63 14.76 -8.19
N SER A 119 6.15 13.73 -8.91
CA SER A 119 5.07 13.83 -9.88
C SER A 119 3.73 14.05 -9.15
N VAL A 120 3.50 15.28 -8.65
CA VAL A 120 2.26 15.73 -8.01
C VAL A 120 1.06 15.38 -8.90
N ARG A 121 0.25 14.40 -8.48
CA ARG A 121 -1.08 14.17 -9.05
C ARG A 121 -1.97 15.33 -8.64
N LYS A 122 -2.34 16.19 -9.58
CA LYS A 122 -3.42 17.17 -9.43
C LYS A 122 -4.78 16.47 -9.35
#